data_AF-A0A8J2PGC9-F1
#
_entry.id   AF-A0A8J2PGC9-F1
#
_cell.length_a   1.000
_cell.length_b   1.000
_cell.length_c   1.000
_cell.angle_alpha   90.00
_cell.angle_beta   90.00
_cell.angle_gamma   90.00
#
_symmetry.space_group_name_H-M   'P 1'
#
loop_
_entity.id
_entity.type
_entity.pdbx_description
1 polymer ?
#
loop_
_entity_poly.entity_id
_entity_poly.type
_entity_poly.pdbx_seq_one_letter_code
_entity_poly.pdbx_strand_id
1 'polypeptide(L)'
;CHFTDMKVSECKTAEKIPGLFKVDQSEFLPENDEKVSMAYYAYIYVPPQCRADSSRCTLHVAFHGCFSKSVFGGVPAFITCSGYLDVAAANNIIILFPQTTWSMSDPFSLAGCWDVAGYT
;
A
#
# COMPACT_ATOMS: atom_id res chain seq x y z
N CYS A 1 26.27 -13.29 -12.78
CA CYS A 1 25.07 -13.27 -11.93
C CYS A 1 23.97 -14.09 -12.60
N HIS A 2 23.81 -15.36 -12.24
CA HIS A 2 22.71 -16.19 -12.74
C HIS A 2 21.45 -15.89 -11.92
N PHE A 3 20.42 -15.36 -12.57
CA PHE A 3 19.09 -15.12 -12.01
C PHE A 3 18.19 -16.33 -12.24
N THR A 4 18.59 -17.53 -11.80
CA THR A 4 17.81 -18.75 -12.04
C THR A 4 16.82 -19.12 -10.93
N ASP A 5 16.84 -18.42 -9.78
CA ASP A 5 15.98 -18.77 -8.63
C ASP A 5 15.22 -17.58 -8.03
N MET A 6 14.90 -16.55 -8.82
CA MET A 6 13.93 -15.55 -8.38
C MET A 6 12.53 -16.17 -8.52
N LYS A 7 12.07 -16.88 -7.48
CA LYS A 7 10.65 -17.22 -7.35
C LYS A 7 9.88 -15.91 -7.46
N VAL A 8 9.18 -15.71 -8.57
CA VAL A 8 8.18 -14.64 -8.67
C VAL A 8 7.24 -14.90 -7.49
N SER A 9 7.16 -13.95 -6.55
CA SER A 9 6.22 -14.07 -5.44
C SER A 9 4.83 -14.18 -6.06
N GLU A 10 4.22 -15.37 -5.96
CA GLU A 10 2.83 -15.55 -6.38
C GLU A 10 1.97 -14.56 -5.59
N CYS A 11 1.06 -13.87 -6.28
CA CYS A 11 0.14 -12.94 -5.65
C CYS A 11 -0.60 -13.65 -4.51
N LYS A 12 -0.58 -13.07 -3.30
CA LYS A 12 -1.37 -13.62 -2.20
C LYS A 12 -2.88 -13.51 -2.54
N THR A 13 -3.57 -14.64 -2.53
CA THR A 13 -4.96 -14.76 -3.04
C THR A 13 -6.03 -14.89 -1.95
N ALA A 14 -5.64 -14.85 -0.67
CA ALA A 14 -6.56 -15.06 0.44
C ALA A 14 -7.56 -13.91 0.58
N GLU A 15 -8.85 -14.25 0.74
CA GLU A 15 -9.95 -13.31 1.05
C GLU A 15 -9.65 -12.46 2.29
N LYS A 16 -8.79 -12.98 3.19
CA LYS A 16 -8.26 -12.25 4.34
C LYS A 16 -6.79 -12.59 4.55
N ILE A 17 -5.93 -11.57 4.45
CA ILE A 17 -4.49 -11.69 4.75
C ILE A 17 -4.28 -11.38 6.24
N PRO A 18 -3.80 -12.34 7.07
CA PRO A 18 -3.59 -12.09 8.49
C PRO A 18 -2.61 -10.95 8.74
N GLY A 19 -2.98 -10.01 9.62
CA GLY A 19 -2.13 -8.86 9.95
C GLY A 19 -2.19 -7.72 8.92
N LEU A 20 -2.93 -7.88 7.82
CA LEU A 20 -3.26 -6.78 6.92
C LEU A 20 -4.58 -6.13 7.35
N PHE A 21 -4.56 -4.83 7.56
CA PHE A 21 -5.72 -4.05 7.99
C PHE A 21 -5.97 -2.93 6.99
N LYS A 22 -7.24 -2.68 6.70
CA LYS A 22 -7.68 -1.45 6.03
C LYS A 22 -7.91 -0.41 7.11
N VAL A 23 -7.30 0.77 6.96
CA VAL A 23 -7.39 1.86 7.93
C VAL A 23 -7.97 3.10 7.26
N ASP A 24 -8.58 3.96 8.06
CA ASP A 24 -9.05 5.26 7.61
C ASP A 24 -7.85 6.20 7.39
N GLN A 25 -7.76 6.78 6.21
CA GLN A 25 -6.73 7.76 5.85
C GLN A 25 -7.31 9.19 5.84
N SER A 26 -8.63 9.35 5.91
CA SER A 26 -9.32 10.63 5.78
C SER A 26 -8.99 11.62 6.89
N GLU A 27 -8.61 11.15 8.09
CA GLU A 27 -8.13 11.99 9.20
C GLU A 27 -6.92 12.87 8.81
N PHE A 28 -6.13 12.42 7.83
CA PHE A 28 -4.93 13.13 7.38
C PHE A 28 -5.15 13.98 6.12
N LEU A 29 -6.39 14.08 5.64
CA LEU A 29 -6.73 14.86 4.46
C LEU A 29 -7.31 16.22 4.87
N PRO A 30 -6.97 17.31 4.16
CA PRO A 30 -7.65 18.58 4.36
C PRO A 30 -9.15 18.45 4.02
N GLU A 31 -10.00 19.08 4.82
CA GLU A 31 -11.44 19.03 4.61
C GLU A 31 -11.83 19.58 3.23
N ASN A 32 -12.58 18.79 2.46
CA ASN A 32 -13.18 19.15 1.18
C ASN A 32 -12.20 19.56 0.06
N ASP A 33 -10.95 19.09 0.09
CA ASP A 33 -10.00 19.33 -1.01
C ASP A 33 -9.89 18.12 -1.95
N GLU A 34 -10.71 18.13 -3.00
CA GLU A 34 -10.68 17.11 -4.05
C GLU A 34 -9.34 17.08 -4.82
N LYS A 35 -8.51 18.12 -4.73
CA LYS A 35 -7.22 18.16 -5.43
C LYS A 35 -6.19 17.22 -4.82
N VAL A 36 -6.32 16.93 -3.53
CA VAL A 36 -5.41 16.05 -2.78
C VAL A 36 -5.38 14.65 -3.38
N SER A 37 -6.49 14.23 -4.03
CA SER A 37 -6.57 12.99 -4.82
C SER A 37 -6.08 11.75 -4.05
N MET A 38 -6.19 11.79 -2.73
CA MET A 38 -5.92 10.68 -1.84
C MET A 38 -7.21 9.93 -1.53
N ALA A 39 -7.15 8.60 -1.45
CA ALA A 39 -8.32 7.83 -1.03
C ALA A 39 -8.58 8.02 0.47
N TYR A 40 -9.83 7.80 0.91
CA TYR A 40 -10.18 7.81 2.34
C TYR A 40 -9.63 6.61 3.11
N TYR A 41 -8.90 5.70 2.47
CA TYR A 41 -8.38 4.51 3.12
C TYR A 41 -6.93 4.25 2.76
N ALA A 42 -6.23 3.58 3.66
CA ALA A 42 -4.93 2.97 3.41
C ALA A 42 -4.98 1.49 3.80
N TYR A 43 -3.90 0.77 3.52
CA TYR A 43 -3.66 -0.54 4.12
C TYR A 43 -2.42 -0.49 4.99
N ILE A 44 -2.43 -1.22 6.10
CA ILE A 44 -1.25 -1.42 6.95
C ILE A 44 -1.08 -2.91 7.22
N TYR A 45 0.14 -3.41 7.03
CA TYR A 45 0.54 -4.75 7.42
C TYR A 45 1.35 -4.69 8.71
N VAL A 46 0.87 -5.37 9.74
CA VAL A 46 1.53 -5.47 11.05
C VAL A 46 1.86 -6.93 11.35
N PRO A 47 3.15 -7.33 11.29
CA PRO A 47 3.56 -8.69 11.63
C PRO A 47 3.14 -9.09 13.06
N PRO A 48 2.87 -10.39 13.34
CA PRO A 48 2.47 -10.85 14.67
C PRO A 48 3.35 -10.36 15.82
N GLN A 49 4.66 -10.38 15.62
CA GLN A 49 5.65 -9.91 16.59
C GLN A 49 5.54 -8.40 16.87
N CYS A 50 5.22 -7.60 15.85
CA CYS A 50 5.04 -6.15 15.98
C CYS A 50 3.72 -5.79 16.67
N ARG A 51 2.72 -6.68 16.64
CA ARG A 51 1.47 -6.51 17.40
C ARG A 51 1.66 -6.78 18.88
N ALA A 52 2.59 -7.67 19.24
CA ALA A 52 2.93 -7.94 20.63
C ALA A 52 3.80 -6.83 21.23
N ASP A 53 4.78 -6.35 20.46
CA ASP A 53 5.67 -5.27 20.86
C ASP A 53 6.15 -4.49 19.62
N SER A 54 5.59 -3.31 19.40
CA SER A 54 5.91 -2.47 18.26
C SER A 54 7.30 -1.83 18.35
N SER A 55 7.90 -1.75 19.54
CA SER A 55 9.24 -1.14 19.73
C SER A 55 10.36 -1.92 19.02
N ARG A 56 10.09 -3.17 18.67
CA ARG A 56 11.03 -4.06 17.99
C ARG A 56 10.92 -4.01 16.47
N CYS A 57 10.04 -3.16 15.94
CA CYS A 57 9.73 -3.12 14.52
C CYS A 57 10.06 -1.77 13.91
N THR A 58 10.44 -1.83 12.63
CA THR A 58 10.64 -0.63 11.81
C THR A 58 9.41 -0.38 10.95
N LEU A 59 9.21 0.86 10.52
CA LEU A 59 8.15 1.24 9.59
C LEU A 59 8.72 1.47 8.20
N HIS A 60 8.07 0.90 7.19
CA HIS A 60 8.30 1.21 5.79
C HIS A 60 7.01 1.69 5.14
N VAL A 61 7.11 2.66 4.24
CA VAL A 61 5.98 3.17 3.45
C VAL A 61 6.18 2.75 2.01
N ALA A 62 5.26 1.96 1.46
CA ALA A 62 5.32 1.45 0.11
C ALA A 62 4.24 2.11 -0.75
N PHE A 63 4.67 2.93 -1.70
CA PHE A 63 3.80 3.66 -2.61
C PHE A 63 3.55 2.86 -3.89
N HIS A 64 2.28 2.68 -4.26
CA HIS A 64 1.93 2.06 -5.54
C HIS A 64 2.21 3.02 -6.70
N GLY A 65 2.33 2.49 -7.92
CA GLY A 65 2.46 3.29 -9.13
C GLY A 65 1.13 3.85 -9.63
N CYS A 66 1.19 4.68 -10.67
CA CYS A 66 0.03 5.10 -11.44
C CYS A 66 -0.73 3.88 -12.01
N PHE A 67 -2.04 4.03 -12.23
CA PHE A 67 -2.91 2.99 -12.79
C PHE A 67 -2.98 1.69 -11.98
N SER A 68 -2.57 1.68 -10.70
CA SER A 68 -2.53 0.50 -9.83
C SER A 68 -3.88 0.13 -9.22
N LYS A 69 -4.95 0.09 -10.04
CA LYS A 69 -6.32 -0.23 -9.61
C LYS A 69 -6.65 -1.74 -9.57
N SER A 70 -5.74 -2.59 -10.04
CA SER A 70 -5.97 -4.03 -10.05
C SER A 70 -6.15 -4.54 -8.62
N VAL A 71 -7.16 -5.37 -8.41
CA VAL A 71 -7.49 -5.96 -7.11
C VAL A 71 -7.38 -7.47 -7.23
N PHE A 72 -6.80 -8.12 -6.23
CA PHE A 72 -6.70 -9.57 -6.11
C PHE A 72 -7.20 -10.00 -4.72
N GLY A 73 -8.20 -10.87 -4.66
CA GLY A 73 -8.77 -11.32 -3.38
C GLY A 73 -9.37 -10.19 -2.52
N GLY A 74 -9.85 -9.10 -3.13
CA GLY A 74 -10.40 -7.94 -2.42
C GLY A 74 -9.36 -6.93 -1.90
N VAL A 75 -8.07 -7.15 -2.19
CA VAL A 75 -6.95 -6.28 -1.79
C VAL A 75 -6.24 -5.76 -3.05
N PRO A 76 -5.71 -4.51 -3.07
CA PRO A 76 -4.89 -4.03 -4.18
C PRO A 76 -3.76 -4.99 -4.56
N ALA A 77 -3.64 -5.31 -5.85
CA ALA A 77 -2.65 -6.26 -6.38
C ALA A 77 -1.21 -5.82 -6.08
N PHE A 78 -0.95 -4.51 -6.01
CA PHE A 78 0.35 -4.00 -5.57
C PHE A 78 0.74 -4.54 -4.18
N ILE A 79 -0.21 -4.67 -3.25
CA ILE A 79 0.05 -5.18 -1.90
C ILE A 79 0.29 -6.70 -1.95
N THR A 80 -0.50 -7.43 -2.74
CA THR A 80 -0.49 -8.90 -2.73
C THR A 80 0.57 -9.52 -3.63
N CYS A 81 1.02 -8.83 -4.68
CA CYS A 81 1.92 -9.36 -5.72
C CYS A 81 3.35 -8.80 -5.68
N SER A 82 3.62 -7.76 -4.89
CA SER A 82 4.94 -7.10 -4.83
C SER A 82 6.00 -7.83 -3.99
N GLY A 83 5.58 -8.80 -3.17
CA GLY A 83 6.45 -9.49 -2.21
C GLY A 83 6.70 -8.72 -0.90
N TYR A 84 6.19 -7.49 -0.75
CA TYR A 84 6.37 -6.68 0.46
C TYR A 84 5.92 -7.39 1.74
N LEU A 85 4.79 -8.10 1.69
CA LEU A 85 4.24 -8.80 2.85
C LEU A 85 5.18 -9.91 3.38
N ASP A 86 5.88 -10.62 2.48
CA ASP A 86 6.80 -11.69 2.86
C ASP A 86 8.09 -11.12 3.47
N VAL A 87 8.63 -10.06 2.86
CA VAL A 87 9.79 -9.33 3.40
C VAL A 87 9.48 -8.75 4.78
N ALA A 88 8.30 -8.15 4.94
CA ALA A 88 7.87 -7.59 6.20
C ALA A 88 7.76 -8.61 7.33
N ALA A 89 7.10 -9.73 7.05
CA ALA A 89 6.91 -10.81 8.01
C ALA A 89 8.25 -11.37 8.51
N ALA A 90 9.23 -11.51 7.61
CA ALA A 90 10.55 -12.07 7.92
C ALA A 90 11.47 -11.10 8.66
N ASN A 91 11.24 -9.78 8.57
CA ASN A 91 12.21 -8.77 9.03
C ASN A 91 11.66 -7.80 10.09
N ASN A 92 10.50 -8.09 10.69
CA ASN A 92 9.87 -7.23 11.71
C ASN A 92 9.60 -5.82 11.18
N ILE A 93 9.08 -5.72 9.96
CA ILE A 93 8.76 -4.44 9.32
C ILE A 93 7.24 -4.28 9.28
N ILE A 94 6.75 -3.20 9.86
CA ILE A 94 5.39 -2.73 9.62
C ILE A 94 5.41 -2.02 8.27
N ILE A 95 4.46 -2.36 7.38
CA ILE A 95 4.35 -1.65 6.09
C ILE A 95 3.04 -0.88 6.04
N LEU A 96 3.14 0.42 5.79
CA LEU A 96 2.01 1.27 5.41
C LEU A 96 1.96 1.34 3.87
N PHE A 97 0.76 1.14 3.33
CA PHE A 97 0.42 1.30 1.92
C PHE A 97 -0.64 2.39 1.78
N PRO A 98 -0.25 3.68 1.79
CA PRO A 98 -1.15 4.78 1.50
C PRO A 98 -1.80 4.57 0.13
N GLN A 99 -3.03 5.05 -0.06
CA GLN A 99 -3.73 4.94 -1.35
C GLN A 99 -4.12 6.31 -1.88
N THR A 100 -3.95 6.47 -3.19
CA THR A 100 -4.56 7.58 -3.95
C THR A 100 -5.91 7.16 -4.51
N THR A 101 -6.68 8.14 -4.96
CA THR A 101 -7.90 7.93 -5.74
C THR A 101 -7.77 8.63 -7.09
N TRP A 102 -8.62 8.22 -8.03
CA TRP A 102 -8.71 8.90 -9.31
C TRP A 102 -9.53 10.17 -9.12
N SER A 103 -9.08 11.27 -9.72
CA SER A 103 -9.81 12.53 -9.74
C SER A 103 -9.59 13.25 -11.06
N MET A 104 -10.49 14.18 -11.40
CA MET A 104 -10.38 15.01 -12.60
C MET A 104 -9.61 16.32 -12.36
N SER A 105 -8.94 16.48 -11.20
CA SER A 105 -8.29 17.75 -10.83
C SER A 105 -7.09 18.08 -11.71
N ASP A 106 -6.35 17.07 -12.15
CA ASP A 106 -5.13 17.20 -12.94
C ASP A 106 -4.78 15.86 -13.66
N PRO A 107 -3.85 15.88 -14.64
CA PRO A 107 -3.49 14.69 -15.41
C PRO A 107 -2.90 13.52 -14.63
N PHE A 108 -2.23 13.77 -13.50
CA PHE A 108 -1.64 12.71 -12.67
C PHE A 108 -2.70 12.05 -11.80
N SER A 109 -3.60 12.84 -11.24
CA SER A 109 -4.74 12.35 -10.47
C SER A 109 -5.73 11.56 -11.33
N LEU A 110 -5.84 11.87 -12.63
CA LEU A 110 -6.60 11.05 -13.59
C LEU A 110 -6.05 9.62 -13.74
N ALA A 111 -4.77 9.40 -13.45
CA ALA A 111 -4.15 8.08 -13.45
C ALA A 111 -4.11 7.45 -12.05
N GLY A 112 -4.61 8.14 -11.01
CA GLY A 112 -4.41 7.76 -9.61
C GLY A 112 -2.92 7.72 -9.25
N CYS A 113 -2.11 8.63 -9.79
CA CYS A 113 -0.72 8.78 -9.40
C CYS A 113 -0.59 9.53 -8.07
N TRP A 114 0.59 9.46 -7.46
CA TRP A 114 1.02 10.42 -6.46
C TRP A 114 1.31 11.78 -7.12
N ASP A 115 1.05 12.87 -6.40
CA ASP A 115 1.41 14.22 -6.86
C ASP A 115 2.93 14.42 -6.79
N VAL A 116 3.60 14.12 -7.89
CA VAL A 116 5.04 14.33 -8.06
C VAL A 116 5.36 15.65 -8.77
N ALA A 117 4.33 16.42 -9.12
CA ALA A 117 4.44 17.66 -9.89
C ALA A 117 4.13 18.92 -9.05
N GLY A 118 3.50 18.76 -7.88
CA GLY A 118 3.19 19.84 -6.94
C GLY A 118 1.91 20.60 -7.30
N TYR A 119 0.85 19.89 -7.68
CA TYR A 119 -0.48 20.49 -7.91
C TYR A 119 -1.21 20.83 -6.60
N THR A 120 -0.80 20.20 -5.49
CA THR A 120 -1.31 20.45 -4.13
C THR A 120 -0.25 20.94 -3.17
#